data_AF-A0A0D3DR13-F1
#
_entry.id   AF-A0A0D3DR13-F1
#
_cell.length_a   1.000
_cell.length_b   1.000
_cell.length_c   1.000
_cell.angle_alpha   90.00
_cell.angle_beta   90.00
_cell.angle_gamma   90.00
#
_symmetry.space_group_name_H-M   'P 1'
#
loop_
_entity.id
_entity.type
_entity.pdbx_description
1 polymer ?
#
loop_
_entity_poly.entity_id
_entity_poly.type
_entity_poly.pdbx_seq_one_letter_code
_entity_poly.pdbx_strand_id
1 'polypeptide(L)'
;MIPLLITPALQLAELLVSSVVHILFGLYLFSSAIAGDLTQTLVESVFKPKPTIEVKQGNTTTAQVNDLTPIVLVHGIFGFGKGRLGGLSYFAGAEKKDERVLVPDLGSLTSVHDRARELFYYLKGGRVDYGEDHSKACGHSQFGRFYDKGEYQEWDEDHPIHFVGHSAGAQVVRVLPQMLADKMFDGHENTNENWVLSLTSLSGALNGSTRTYLDGIQPADGKSLKPICLLQICRLGSIIYDWLDISWLKSYYNFGFDHFNMSWQKTGLRGLVDCLLGNAGPFASSSGDWILPDLSIQETMKLNANLKTFPNTFYFSYATKRTRKPPLGGVMGIHPLLSIRVLQMSQWRYPRDIPLPYKGYRDGDWQDNDGALNTVSMTHPRIPVEHSNLVVRSDSDCLRYNQAFG
;
A
#
# COMPACT_ATOMS: atom_id res chain seq x y z
N MET A 1 -20.21 28.97 26.21
CA MET A 1 -19.52 29.50 25.01
C MET A 1 -18.03 29.15 24.97
N ILE A 2 -17.27 29.33 26.06
CA ILE A 2 -15.81 29.04 26.09
C ILE A 2 -15.47 27.55 25.78
N PRO A 3 -16.20 26.52 26.27
CA PRO A 3 -15.90 25.11 25.94
C PRO A 3 -16.22 24.74 24.48
N LEU A 4 -17.11 25.48 23.82
CA LEU A 4 -17.60 25.15 22.47
C LEU A 4 -16.60 25.57 21.38
N LEU A 5 -15.75 26.56 21.66
CA LEU A 5 -14.73 27.08 20.74
C LEU A 5 -13.35 26.43 20.93
N ILE A 6 -13.07 25.86 22.11
CA ILE A 6 -11.78 25.22 22.42
C ILE A 6 -11.59 23.94 21.61
N THR A 7 -12.63 23.12 21.44
CA THR A 7 -12.52 21.83 20.72
C THR A 7 -12.21 22.01 19.22
N PRO A 8 -12.90 22.88 18.46
CA PRO A 8 -12.56 23.15 17.07
C PRO A 8 -11.17 23.78 16.91
N ALA A 9 -10.77 24.68 17.81
CA ALA A 9 -9.45 25.31 17.77
C ALA A 9 -8.31 24.29 18.00
N LEU A 10 -8.50 23.36 18.95
CA LEU A 10 -7.55 22.26 19.19
C LEU A 10 -7.48 21.29 18.00
N GLN A 11 -8.62 20.98 17.36
CA GLN A 11 -8.64 20.14 16.16
C GLN A 11 -7.92 20.81 14.99
N LEU A 12 -8.11 22.12 14.79
CA LEU A 12 -7.41 22.86 13.74
C LEU A 12 -5.90 22.95 14.03
N ALA A 13 -5.52 23.16 15.29
CA ALA A 13 -4.12 23.18 15.70
C ALA A 13 -3.45 21.81 15.51
N GLU A 14 -4.12 20.72 15.90
CA GLU A 14 -3.65 19.36 15.64
C GLU A 14 -3.50 19.10 14.15
N LEU A 15 -4.48 19.48 13.34
CA LEU A 15 -4.41 19.34 11.89
C LEU A 15 -3.22 20.11 11.32
N LEU A 16 -3.01 21.37 11.73
CA LEU A 16 -1.89 22.19 11.27
C LEU A 16 -0.54 21.56 11.63
N VAL A 17 -0.37 21.13 12.89
CA VAL A 17 0.86 20.48 13.34
C VAL A 17 1.07 19.17 12.59
N SER A 18 0.05 18.30 12.52
CA SER A 18 0.10 17.05 11.75
C SER A 18 0.48 17.31 10.30
N SER A 19 -0.09 18.33 9.67
CA SER A 19 0.21 18.70 8.28
C SER A 19 1.66 19.12 8.09
N VAL A 20 2.15 20.03 8.93
CA VAL A 20 3.55 20.50 8.89
C VAL A 20 4.50 19.33 9.09
N VAL A 21 4.26 18.47 10.08
CA VAL A 21 5.17 17.35 10.35
C VAL A 21 5.17 16.34 9.20
N HIS A 22 4.03 16.00 8.60
CA HIS A 22 3.99 15.07 7.45
C HIS A 22 4.67 15.68 6.21
N ILE A 23 4.44 16.96 5.91
CA ILE A 23 5.10 17.66 4.79
C ILE A 23 6.61 17.69 5.00
N LEU A 24 7.09 18.11 6.17
CA LEU A 24 8.51 18.18 6.48
C LEU A 24 9.16 16.79 6.45
N PHE A 25 8.49 15.76 6.96
CA PHE A 25 8.99 14.40 6.92
C PHE A 25 9.07 13.86 5.49
N GLY A 26 8.04 14.11 4.66
CA GLY A 26 8.05 13.75 3.24
C GLY A 26 9.18 14.45 2.48
N LEU A 27 9.35 15.76 2.70
CA LEU A 27 10.46 16.54 2.13
C LEU A 27 11.82 16.01 2.60
N TYR A 28 11.96 15.67 3.87
CA TYR A 28 13.18 15.09 4.42
C TYR A 28 13.53 13.75 3.75
N LEU A 29 12.57 12.82 3.64
CA LEU A 29 12.79 11.53 2.97
C LEU A 29 13.19 11.74 1.51
N PHE A 30 12.44 12.57 0.78
CA PHE A 30 12.67 12.82 -0.63
C PHE A 30 14.02 13.49 -0.90
N SER A 31 14.35 14.55 -0.14
CA SER A 31 15.63 15.25 -0.24
C SER A 31 16.82 14.38 0.18
N SER A 32 16.66 13.55 1.22
CA SER A 32 17.70 12.61 1.66
C SER A 32 17.98 11.55 0.60
N ALA A 33 16.94 11.05 -0.07
CA ALA A 33 17.08 10.11 -1.18
C ALA A 33 17.88 10.74 -2.33
N ILE A 34 17.50 11.95 -2.78
CA ILE A 34 18.20 12.66 -3.85
C ILE A 34 19.65 12.97 -3.46
N ALA A 35 19.89 13.42 -2.24
CA ALA A 35 21.23 13.71 -1.74
C ALA A 35 22.10 12.44 -1.71
N GLY A 36 21.52 11.30 -1.34
CA GLY A 36 22.17 10.00 -1.39
C GLY A 36 22.62 9.64 -2.80
N ASP A 37 21.73 9.77 -3.78
CA ASP A 37 22.03 9.46 -5.18
C ASP A 37 23.08 10.41 -5.78
N LEU A 38 22.99 11.71 -5.50
CA LEU A 38 23.99 12.69 -5.91
C LEU A 38 25.36 12.37 -5.31
N THR A 39 25.39 11.98 -4.04
CA THR A 39 26.63 11.58 -3.37
C THR A 39 27.21 10.32 -4.00
N GLN A 40 26.39 9.31 -4.29
CA GLN A 40 26.82 8.08 -4.95
C GLN A 40 27.37 8.36 -6.35
N THR A 41 26.66 9.15 -7.15
CA THR A 41 27.11 9.57 -8.50
C THR A 41 28.44 10.32 -8.44
N LEU A 42 28.60 11.20 -7.44
CA LEU A 42 29.85 11.93 -7.24
C LEU A 42 30.99 10.99 -6.85
N VAL A 43 30.76 10.05 -5.91
CA VAL A 43 31.74 9.03 -5.52
C VAL A 43 32.15 8.18 -6.72
N GLU A 44 31.21 7.72 -7.55
CA GLU A 44 31.50 6.93 -8.76
C GLU A 44 32.28 7.74 -9.81
N SER A 45 32.01 9.05 -9.92
CA SER A 45 32.73 9.94 -10.84
C SER A 45 34.16 10.27 -10.39
N VAL A 46 34.38 10.41 -9.08
CA VAL A 46 35.68 10.75 -8.47
C VAL A 46 36.56 9.51 -8.30
N PHE A 47 35.96 8.43 -7.79
CA PHE A 47 36.59 7.14 -7.62
C PHE A 47 36.10 6.21 -8.73
N LYS A 48 36.58 6.41 -9.96
CA LYS A 48 36.44 5.38 -11.00
C LYS A 48 36.92 4.06 -10.41
N PRO A 49 36.07 3.03 -10.25
CA PRO A 49 36.55 1.72 -9.85
C PRO A 49 37.58 1.31 -10.89
N LYS A 50 38.79 0.92 -10.46
CA LYS A 50 39.66 0.12 -11.34
C LYS A 50 38.83 -1.08 -11.79
N PRO A 51 38.97 -1.54 -13.06
CA PRO A 51 38.26 -2.73 -13.50
C PRO A 51 38.65 -3.84 -12.54
N THR A 52 37.69 -4.20 -11.67
CA THR A 52 37.86 -5.33 -10.79
C THR A 52 37.77 -6.48 -11.76
N ILE A 53 38.87 -7.23 -11.88
CA ILE A 53 38.90 -8.49 -12.62
C ILE A 53 37.62 -9.21 -12.22
N GLU A 54 36.73 -9.43 -13.20
CA GLU A 54 35.65 -10.39 -13.07
C GLU A 54 36.34 -11.71 -12.75
N VAL A 55 36.47 -12.00 -11.46
CA VAL A 55 36.56 -13.37 -11.02
C VAL A 55 35.24 -13.93 -11.49
N LYS A 56 35.30 -14.69 -12.60
CA LYS A 56 34.23 -15.59 -12.98
C LYS A 56 33.88 -16.38 -11.72
N GLN A 57 32.83 -15.95 -11.02
CA GLN A 57 32.09 -16.83 -10.16
C GLN A 57 31.72 -17.97 -11.09
N GLY A 58 32.34 -19.13 -10.82
CA GLY A 58 32.16 -20.31 -11.63
C GLY A 58 30.67 -20.53 -11.84
N ASN A 59 30.32 -20.99 -13.04
CA ASN A 59 28.99 -21.40 -13.43
C ASN A 59 28.33 -22.23 -12.31
N THR A 60 27.66 -21.59 -11.36
CA THR A 60 26.53 -22.17 -10.67
C THR A 60 25.43 -22.12 -11.72
N THR A 61 25.34 -23.22 -12.46
CA THR A 61 24.31 -23.57 -13.43
C THR A 61 23.13 -22.59 -13.46
N THR A 62 22.99 -21.84 -14.55
CA THR A 62 21.77 -21.08 -14.91
C THR A 62 20.48 -21.92 -14.85
N ALA A 63 20.60 -23.25 -14.80
CA ALA A 63 19.51 -24.17 -14.49
C ALA A 63 19.01 -24.10 -13.03
N GLN A 64 19.87 -23.86 -12.03
CA GLN A 64 19.49 -23.87 -10.61
C GLN A 64 18.67 -22.65 -10.17
N VAL A 65 18.94 -21.46 -10.74
CA VAL A 65 18.17 -20.23 -10.44
C VAL A 65 16.78 -20.27 -11.07
N ASN A 66 16.63 -20.97 -12.20
CA ASN A 66 15.33 -21.13 -12.87
C ASN A 66 14.36 -22.05 -12.12
N ASP A 67 14.88 -22.96 -11.28
CA ASP A 67 14.09 -23.91 -10.48
C ASP A 67 13.50 -23.27 -9.21
N LEU A 68 13.95 -22.08 -8.80
CA LEU A 68 13.43 -21.40 -7.61
C LEU A 68 12.12 -20.67 -7.95
N THR A 69 11.06 -20.96 -7.20
CA THR A 69 9.79 -20.24 -7.23
C THR A 69 10.00 -18.78 -6.80
N PRO A 70 9.69 -17.78 -7.64
CA PRO A 70 9.97 -16.39 -7.30
C PRO A 70 9.15 -15.87 -6.13
N ILE A 71 9.74 -14.93 -5.38
CA ILE A 71 9.08 -14.16 -4.33
C ILE A 71 8.78 -12.77 -4.85
N VAL A 72 7.53 -12.33 -4.78
CA VAL A 72 7.10 -11.00 -5.22
C VAL A 72 6.69 -10.16 -4.01
N LEU A 73 7.46 -9.11 -3.73
CA LEU A 73 7.24 -8.20 -2.61
C LEU A 73 6.35 -7.02 -3.03
N VAL A 74 5.14 -6.93 -2.47
CA VAL A 74 4.13 -5.93 -2.84
C VAL A 74 3.96 -4.91 -1.72
N HIS A 75 4.36 -3.67 -2.00
CA HIS A 75 4.37 -2.58 -1.02
C HIS A 75 2.97 -2.10 -0.63
N GLY A 76 2.85 -1.27 0.40
CA GLY A 76 1.59 -0.66 0.83
C GLY A 76 1.34 0.73 0.24
N ILE A 77 0.55 1.51 0.97
CA ILE A 77 0.37 2.95 0.76
C ILE A 77 1.73 3.68 0.88
N PHE A 78 1.96 4.67 0.01
CA PHE A 78 3.23 5.42 -0.08
C PHE A 78 4.49 4.56 -0.28
N GLY A 79 4.30 3.29 -0.65
CA GLY A 79 5.40 2.42 -1.01
C GLY A 79 5.83 2.60 -2.46
N PHE A 80 6.94 1.98 -2.79
CA PHE A 80 7.57 2.10 -4.10
C PHE A 80 8.34 0.82 -4.43
N GLY A 81 8.49 0.54 -5.72
CA GLY A 81 9.23 -0.63 -6.20
C GLY A 81 10.74 -0.42 -6.25
N LYS A 82 11.46 -1.45 -6.69
CA LYS A 82 12.92 -1.39 -6.87
C LYS A 82 13.28 -0.34 -7.92
N GLY A 83 14.33 0.45 -7.63
CA GLY A 83 14.83 1.50 -8.53
C GLY A 83 14.07 2.83 -8.42
N ARG A 84 13.13 2.96 -7.49
CA ARG A 84 12.48 4.23 -7.14
C ARG A 84 13.05 4.82 -5.86
N LEU A 85 12.98 6.14 -5.74
CA LEU A 85 13.64 6.91 -4.69
C LEU A 85 15.13 6.55 -4.54
N GLY A 86 15.79 6.37 -5.67
CA GLY A 86 17.23 6.18 -5.71
C GLY A 86 17.69 4.85 -5.13
N GLY A 87 18.70 4.92 -4.26
CA GLY A 87 19.23 3.77 -3.52
C GLY A 87 18.37 3.28 -2.33
N LEU A 88 17.24 3.93 -2.04
CA LEU A 88 16.37 3.52 -0.92
C LEU A 88 15.65 2.20 -1.21
N SER A 89 15.37 1.45 -0.15
CA SER A 89 14.62 0.20 -0.22
C SER A 89 13.41 0.26 0.70
N TYR A 90 12.21 0.13 0.13
CA TYR A 90 10.96 0.03 0.90
C TYR A 90 10.95 -1.19 1.83
N PHE A 91 11.51 -2.30 1.37
CA PHE A 91 11.57 -3.57 2.11
C PHE A 91 12.88 -3.73 2.90
N ALA A 92 13.61 -2.63 3.13
CA ALA A 92 14.84 -2.60 3.94
C ALA A 92 15.90 -3.63 3.51
N GLY A 93 15.99 -3.92 2.22
CA GLY A 93 16.94 -4.85 1.63
C GLY A 93 16.53 -6.32 1.69
N ALA A 94 15.29 -6.65 2.10
CA ALA A 94 14.76 -8.01 2.02
C ALA A 94 14.82 -8.58 0.60
N GLU A 95 14.71 -7.72 -0.42
CA GLU A 95 14.85 -8.07 -1.82
C GLU A 95 16.26 -8.53 -2.25
N LYS A 96 17.25 -8.44 -1.34
CA LYS A 96 18.62 -8.93 -1.54
C LYS A 96 18.90 -10.24 -0.78
N LYS A 97 17.89 -10.80 -0.11
CA LYS A 97 18.05 -11.97 0.77
C LYS A 97 17.85 -13.31 0.07
N ASP A 98 17.35 -13.29 -1.16
CA ASP A 98 17.12 -14.47 -2.00
C ASP A 98 17.47 -14.12 -3.45
N GLU A 99 17.71 -15.13 -4.27
CA GLU A 99 18.18 -14.99 -5.66
C GLU A 99 17.06 -14.56 -6.61
N ARG A 100 15.79 -14.91 -6.32
CA ARG A 100 14.65 -14.65 -7.21
C ARG A 100 13.54 -13.81 -6.57
N VAL A 101 13.90 -12.59 -6.14
CA VAL A 101 12.94 -11.62 -5.56
C VAL A 101 12.60 -10.49 -6.53
N LEU A 102 11.31 -10.32 -6.80
CA LEU A 102 10.75 -9.23 -7.60
C LEU A 102 10.10 -8.19 -6.69
N VAL A 103 10.25 -6.91 -7.03
CA VAL A 103 9.72 -5.79 -6.24
C VAL A 103 9.02 -4.79 -7.16
N PRO A 104 7.77 -5.08 -7.57
CA PRO A 104 6.99 -4.23 -8.46
C PRO A 104 6.85 -2.81 -7.93
N ASP A 105 6.93 -1.85 -8.85
CA ASP A 105 6.56 -0.46 -8.60
C ASP A 105 5.10 -0.21 -9.04
N LEU A 106 4.19 -0.42 -8.08
CA LEU A 106 2.77 -0.19 -8.24
C LEU A 106 2.42 1.24 -7.80
N GLY A 107 1.31 1.77 -8.29
CA GLY A 107 0.84 3.08 -7.86
C GLY A 107 0.73 3.20 -6.33
N SER A 108 1.45 4.15 -5.74
CA SER A 108 1.55 4.26 -4.27
C SER A 108 0.26 4.71 -3.58
N LEU A 109 -0.66 5.33 -4.32
CA LEU A 109 -2.00 5.75 -3.88
C LEU A 109 -3.16 5.15 -4.70
N THR A 110 -2.85 4.38 -5.74
CA THR A 110 -3.82 3.70 -6.61
C THR A 110 -4.63 2.65 -5.85
N SER A 111 -5.88 2.41 -6.25
CA SER A 111 -6.78 1.45 -5.57
C SER A 111 -6.22 0.02 -5.56
N VAL A 112 -6.75 -0.81 -4.66
CA VAL A 112 -6.36 -2.22 -4.56
C VAL A 112 -6.66 -2.97 -5.85
N HIS A 113 -7.82 -2.70 -6.46
CA HIS A 113 -8.23 -3.29 -7.74
C HIS A 113 -7.20 -3.00 -8.82
N ASP A 114 -6.89 -1.73 -9.04
CA ASP A 114 -5.99 -1.30 -10.10
C ASP A 114 -4.56 -1.75 -9.87
N ARG A 115 -4.11 -1.75 -8.62
CA ARG A 115 -2.80 -2.31 -8.26
C ARG A 115 -2.71 -3.82 -8.51
N ALA A 116 -3.80 -4.57 -8.35
CA ALA A 116 -3.82 -6.00 -8.70
C ALA A 116 -3.72 -6.20 -10.22
N ARG A 117 -4.37 -5.35 -11.01
CA ARG A 117 -4.24 -5.32 -12.48
C ARG A 117 -2.82 -4.95 -12.90
N GLU A 118 -2.25 -3.89 -12.35
CA GLU A 118 -0.85 -3.48 -12.59
C GLU A 118 0.13 -4.59 -12.25
N LEU A 119 -0.08 -5.29 -11.12
CA LEU A 119 0.77 -6.40 -10.69
C LEU A 119 0.74 -7.57 -11.67
N PHE A 120 -0.42 -7.94 -12.19
CA PHE A 120 -0.54 -8.99 -13.19
C PHE A 120 0.30 -8.68 -14.43
N TYR A 121 0.12 -7.50 -15.02
CA TYR A 121 0.82 -7.11 -16.25
C TYR A 121 2.30 -6.77 -16.02
N TYR A 122 2.70 -6.36 -14.81
CA TYR A 122 4.12 -6.27 -14.43
C TYR A 122 4.80 -7.64 -14.53
N LEU A 123 4.14 -8.70 -14.05
CA LEU A 123 4.67 -10.06 -14.08
C LEU A 123 4.58 -10.67 -15.48
N LYS A 124 3.40 -10.65 -16.09
CA LYS A 124 3.14 -11.34 -17.36
C LYS A 124 3.62 -10.57 -18.59
N GLY A 125 3.69 -9.24 -18.48
CA GLY A 125 3.92 -8.33 -19.60
C GLY A 125 2.62 -7.96 -20.31
N GLY A 126 2.67 -6.95 -21.18
CA GLY A 126 1.53 -6.44 -21.93
C GLY A 126 1.01 -5.10 -21.43
N ARG A 127 -0.14 -4.68 -21.97
CA ARG A 127 -0.78 -3.42 -21.59
C ARG A 127 -1.68 -3.64 -20.38
N VAL A 128 -1.51 -2.83 -19.35
CA VAL A 128 -2.42 -2.86 -18.20
C VAL A 128 -3.84 -2.60 -18.67
N ASP A 129 -4.73 -3.56 -18.42
CA ASP A 129 -6.17 -3.44 -18.60
C ASP A 129 -6.85 -3.45 -17.23
N TYR A 130 -7.46 -2.33 -16.87
CA TYR A 130 -8.21 -2.16 -15.62
C TYR A 130 -9.65 -2.71 -15.72
N GLY A 131 -10.05 -3.26 -16.86
CA GLY A 131 -11.40 -3.75 -17.12
C GLY A 131 -12.35 -2.63 -17.51
N GLU A 132 -13.14 -2.88 -18.55
CA GLU A 132 -14.04 -1.88 -19.13
C GLU A 132 -15.08 -1.36 -18.13
N ASP A 133 -15.75 -2.26 -17.40
CA ASP A 133 -16.80 -1.89 -16.45
C ASP A 133 -16.28 -1.11 -15.25
N HIS A 134 -15.15 -1.54 -14.66
CA HIS A 134 -14.49 -0.84 -13.56
C HIS A 134 -14.09 0.57 -13.99
N SER A 135 -13.44 0.69 -15.15
CA SER A 135 -12.95 1.97 -15.65
C SER A 135 -14.06 2.96 -15.97
N LYS A 136 -15.20 2.48 -16.50
CA LYS A 136 -16.40 3.30 -16.68
C LYS A 136 -17.01 3.75 -15.36
N ALA A 137 -17.11 2.85 -14.37
CA ALA A 137 -17.66 3.15 -13.06
C ALA A 137 -16.81 4.15 -12.28
N CYS A 138 -15.48 4.01 -12.36
CA CYS A 138 -14.51 4.83 -11.65
C CYS A 138 -14.06 6.08 -12.44
N GLY A 139 -14.44 6.19 -13.71
CA GLY A 139 -14.21 7.39 -14.52
C GLY A 139 -12.76 7.60 -14.95
N HIS A 140 -12.05 6.54 -15.31
CA HIS A 140 -10.67 6.59 -15.81
C HIS A 140 -10.47 5.77 -17.09
N SER A 141 -9.27 5.84 -17.66
CA SER A 141 -8.90 5.04 -18.84
C SER A 141 -8.88 3.55 -18.50
N GLN A 142 -9.46 2.72 -19.38
CA GLN A 142 -9.34 1.26 -19.28
C GLN A 142 -7.90 0.78 -19.40
N PHE A 143 -7.11 1.43 -20.25
CA PHE A 143 -5.75 1.00 -20.50
C PHE A 143 -4.75 1.91 -19.79
N GLY A 144 -3.78 1.28 -19.12
CA GLY A 144 -2.69 1.93 -18.41
C GLY A 144 -1.35 1.80 -19.14
N ARG A 145 -0.29 1.67 -18.34
CA ARG A 145 1.09 1.50 -18.78
C ARG A 145 1.28 0.22 -19.59
N PHE A 146 2.28 0.23 -20.46
CA PHE A 146 2.67 -0.92 -21.25
C PHE A 146 3.98 -1.50 -20.71
N TYR A 147 3.99 -2.81 -20.47
CA TYR A 147 5.18 -3.57 -20.09
C TYR A 147 5.63 -4.39 -21.30
N ASP A 148 6.67 -3.91 -22.01
CA ASP A 148 7.21 -4.60 -23.21
C ASP A 148 7.60 -6.05 -22.89
N LYS A 149 8.19 -6.26 -21.71
CA LYS A 149 8.55 -7.56 -21.17
C LYS A 149 8.04 -7.67 -19.73
N GLY A 150 7.37 -8.78 -19.43
CA GLY A 150 7.01 -9.12 -18.06
C GLY A 150 8.23 -9.61 -17.29
N GLU A 151 8.26 -9.37 -15.98
CA GLU A 151 9.35 -9.82 -15.12
C GLU A 151 9.34 -11.34 -14.87
N TYR A 152 8.21 -12.03 -15.15
CA TYR A 152 8.07 -13.48 -15.05
C TYR A 152 7.03 -13.99 -16.07
N GLN A 153 7.43 -14.07 -17.34
CA GLN A 153 6.50 -14.36 -18.45
C GLN A 153 6.01 -15.80 -18.47
N GLU A 154 6.81 -16.72 -17.96
CA GLU A 154 6.47 -18.13 -17.78
C GLU A 154 5.46 -18.37 -16.66
N TRP A 155 5.06 -17.33 -15.91
CA TRP A 155 4.09 -17.46 -14.81
C TRP A 155 2.81 -18.17 -15.24
N ASP A 156 2.56 -19.33 -14.65
CA ASP A 156 1.36 -20.15 -14.80
C ASP A 156 1.21 -21.09 -13.58
N GLU A 157 0.36 -22.11 -13.70
CA GLU A 157 0.13 -23.11 -12.65
C GLU A 157 1.33 -24.02 -12.39
N ASP A 158 2.14 -24.32 -13.41
CA ASP A 158 3.37 -25.12 -13.29
C ASP A 158 4.56 -24.27 -12.80
N HIS A 159 4.45 -22.95 -12.94
CA HIS A 159 5.44 -21.95 -12.54
C HIS A 159 4.84 -20.92 -11.57
N PRO A 160 4.41 -21.33 -10.36
CA PRO A 160 3.65 -20.46 -9.47
C PRO A 160 4.54 -19.42 -8.75
N ILE A 161 3.90 -18.51 -8.01
CA ILE A 161 4.59 -17.43 -7.28
C ILE A 161 4.31 -17.47 -5.77
N HIS A 162 5.30 -17.06 -4.97
CA HIS A 162 5.09 -16.62 -3.58
C HIS A 162 4.89 -15.10 -3.53
N PHE A 163 3.73 -14.63 -3.07
CA PHE A 163 3.53 -13.21 -2.80
C PHE A 163 3.78 -12.86 -1.33
N VAL A 164 4.40 -11.71 -1.09
CA VAL A 164 4.53 -11.09 0.22
C VAL A 164 3.99 -9.66 0.16
N GLY A 165 2.81 -9.44 0.74
CA GLY A 165 2.17 -8.12 0.77
C GLY A 165 2.39 -7.42 2.11
N HIS A 166 2.95 -6.21 2.10
CA HIS A 166 3.05 -5.36 3.28
C HIS A 166 1.92 -4.32 3.31
N SER A 167 1.30 -4.11 4.47
CA SER A 167 0.25 -3.09 4.65
C SER A 167 -0.91 -3.28 3.64
N ALA A 168 -1.21 -2.28 2.80
CA ALA A 168 -2.23 -2.37 1.75
C ALA A 168 -1.86 -3.38 0.65
N GLY A 169 -0.57 -3.67 0.44
CA GLY A 169 -0.11 -4.68 -0.51
C GLY A 169 -0.63 -6.08 -0.17
N ALA A 170 -0.94 -6.34 1.12
CA ALA A 170 -1.59 -7.59 1.54
C ALA A 170 -3.01 -7.75 0.96
N GLN A 171 -3.75 -6.67 0.72
CA GLN A 171 -5.04 -6.73 0.04
C GLN A 171 -4.85 -7.00 -1.46
N VAL A 172 -3.88 -6.31 -2.09
CA VAL A 172 -3.57 -6.48 -3.52
C VAL A 172 -3.29 -7.95 -3.86
N VAL A 173 -2.41 -8.59 -3.07
CA VAL A 173 -2.04 -10.00 -3.30
C VAL A 173 -3.14 -10.99 -2.94
N ARG A 174 -4.23 -10.56 -2.30
CA ARG A 174 -5.44 -11.39 -2.10
C ARG A 174 -6.46 -11.19 -3.20
N VAL A 175 -6.55 -9.97 -3.76
CA VAL A 175 -7.43 -9.65 -4.87
C VAL A 175 -6.95 -10.29 -6.17
N LEU A 176 -5.64 -10.26 -6.43
CA LEU A 176 -5.08 -10.82 -7.67
C LEU A 176 -5.43 -12.31 -7.88
N PRO A 177 -5.22 -13.23 -6.91
CA PRO A 177 -5.64 -14.64 -7.06
C PRO A 177 -7.14 -14.82 -7.32
N GLN A 178 -7.98 -13.98 -6.71
CA GLN A 178 -9.43 -14.01 -6.99
C GLN A 178 -9.72 -13.60 -8.44
N MET A 179 -9.07 -12.54 -8.93
CA MET A 179 -9.18 -12.12 -10.35
C MET A 179 -8.68 -13.19 -11.32
N LEU A 180 -7.64 -13.94 -10.96
CA LEU A 180 -7.15 -15.08 -11.76
C LEU A 180 -8.18 -16.19 -11.80
N ALA A 181 -8.75 -16.58 -10.66
CA ALA A 181 -9.81 -17.60 -10.58
C ALA A 181 -11.07 -17.20 -11.36
N ASP A 182 -11.42 -15.91 -11.32
CA ASP A 182 -12.58 -15.36 -12.03
C ASP A 182 -12.27 -15.03 -13.51
N LYS A 183 -11.07 -15.34 -14.01
CA LYS A 183 -10.62 -15.16 -15.40
C LYS A 183 -10.78 -13.73 -15.92
N MET A 184 -10.44 -12.76 -15.08
CA MET A 184 -10.69 -11.35 -15.37
C MET A 184 -9.69 -10.71 -16.35
N PHE A 185 -8.69 -11.45 -16.84
CA PHE A 185 -7.61 -10.94 -17.68
C PHE A 185 -7.79 -11.36 -19.14
N ASP A 186 -8.27 -10.44 -19.97
CA ASP A 186 -8.50 -10.67 -21.40
C ASP A 186 -7.21 -11.14 -22.11
N GLY A 187 -7.34 -12.17 -22.94
CA GLY A 187 -6.21 -12.84 -23.59
C GLY A 187 -5.47 -13.87 -22.71
N HIS A 188 -5.89 -14.06 -21.46
CA HIS A 188 -5.31 -15.01 -20.51
C HIS A 188 -6.38 -15.91 -19.84
N GLU A 189 -7.21 -16.57 -20.66
CA GLU A 189 -8.38 -17.36 -20.20
C GLU A 189 -8.03 -18.64 -19.40
N ASN A 190 -6.77 -19.05 -19.42
CA ASN A 190 -6.24 -20.19 -18.66
C ASN A 190 -5.76 -19.82 -17.25
N THR A 191 -5.91 -18.54 -16.85
CA THR A 191 -5.63 -18.10 -15.48
C THR A 191 -6.50 -18.83 -14.47
N ASN A 192 -5.90 -19.14 -13.32
CA ASN A 192 -6.57 -19.75 -12.17
C ASN A 192 -5.79 -19.42 -10.89
N GLU A 193 -6.37 -19.74 -9.73
CA GLU A 193 -5.76 -19.48 -8.42
C GLU A 193 -4.45 -20.24 -8.15
N ASN A 194 -4.23 -21.40 -8.79
CA ASN A 194 -3.06 -22.26 -8.55
C ASN A 194 -1.77 -21.66 -9.12
N TRP A 195 -1.86 -20.57 -9.89
CA TRP A 195 -0.72 -19.73 -10.28
C TRP A 195 -0.04 -19.08 -9.06
N VAL A 196 -0.65 -19.18 -7.88
CA VAL A 196 -0.15 -18.62 -6.63
C VAL A 196 0.03 -19.72 -5.59
N LEU A 197 1.29 -19.97 -5.24
CA LEU A 197 1.67 -21.01 -4.28
C LEU A 197 1.47 -20.55 -2.83
N SER A 198 1.80 -19.29 -2.51
CA SER A 198 1.53 -18.75 -1.18
C SER A 198 1.33 -17.25 -1.14
N LEU A 199 0.58 -16.79 -0.13
CA LEU A 199 0.42 -15.39 0.25
C LEU A 199 0.91 -15.16 1.67
N THR A 200 1.86 -14.25 1.85
CA THR A 200 2.30 -13.78 3.16
C THR A 200 1.88 -12.33 3.37
N SER A 201 1.14 -12.08 4.44
CA SER A 201 0.76 -10.74 4.88
C SER A 201 1.69 -10.25 5.98
N LEU A 202 2.36 -9.12 5.76
CA LEU A 202 3.17 -8.44 6.76
C LEU A 202 2.45 -7.17 7.18
N SER A 203 1.98 -7.11 8.43
CA SER A 203 1.22 -5.96 8.92
C SER A 203 0.08 -5.58 7.97
N GLY A 204 -0.65 -6.56 7.44
CA GLY A 204 -1.62 -6.33 6.37
C GLY A 204 -2.93 -5.71 6.85
N ALA A 205 -3.55 -4.90 6.00
CA ALA A 205 -4.87 -4.32 6.25
C ALA A 205 -6.02 -5.28 5.90
N LEU A 206 -6.01 -6.51 6.45
CA LEU A 206 -6.94 -7.57 6.00
C LEU A 206 -8.40 -7.29 6.37
N ASN A 207 -8.66 -6.36 7.31
CA ASN A 207 -9.99 -5.92 7.73
C ASN A 207 -10.17 -4.39 7.71
N GLY A 208 -9.23 -3.66 7.09
CA GLY A 208 -9.20 -2.20 7.10
C GLY A 208 -8.53 -1.62 8.34
N SER A 209 -8.62 -0.31 8.54
CA SER A 209 -7.97 0.42 9.63
C SER A 209 -8.85 1.54 10.17
N THR A 210 -8.85 1.74 11.49
CA THR A 210 -9.44 2.95 12.08
C THR A 210 -8.64 4.21 11.78
N ARG A 211 -7.37 4.05 11.34
CA ARG A 211 -6.50 5.17 10.94
C ARG A 211 -7.07 5.96 9.76
N THR A 212 -7.77 5.31 8.83
CA THR A 212 -8.35 6.00 7.67
C THR A 212 -9.33 7.10 8.10
N TYR A 213 -10.12 6.85 9.16
CA TYR A 213 -11.05 7.83 9.71
C TYR A 213 -10.37 8.99 10.44
N LEU A 214 -9.26 8.70 11.13
CA LEU A 214 -8.43 9.69 11.79
C LEU A 214 -7.79 10.63 10.76
N ASP A 215 -7.26 10.06 9.68
CA ASP A 215 -6.55 10.82 8.65
C ASP A 215 -7.53 11.59 7.74
N GLY A 216 -8.78 11.14 7.58
CA GLY A 216 -9.81 11.98 6.95
C GLY A 216 -10.99 11.32 6.26
N ILE A 217 -11.06 9.99 6.18
CA ILE A 217 -12.21 9.29 5.59
C ILE A 217 -13.43 9.43 6.51
N GLN A 218 -14.61 9.61 5.92
CA GLN A 218 -15.86 9.72 6.65
C GLN A 218 -16.31 8.35 7.13
N PRO A 219 -16.55 8.15 8.44
CA PRO A 219 -17.04 6.88 8.95
C PRO A 219 -18.44 6.51 8.44
N ALA A 220 -19.24 7.48 8.00
CA ALA A 220 -20.62 7.25 7.56
C ALA A 220 -20.70 6.35 6.31
N ASP A 221 -19.78 6.53 5.36
CA ASP A 221 -19.76 5.77 4.11
C ASP A 221 -18.46 4.98 3.88
N GLY A 222 -17.39 5.26 4.63
CA GLY A 222 -16.08 4.61 4.47
C GLY A 222 -15.32 5.05 3.21
N LYS A 223 -15.82 6.02 2.44
CA LYS A 223 -15.30 6.37 1.11
C LYS A 223 -15.01 7.86 0.96
N SER A 224 -15.92 8.72 1.41
CA SER A 224 -15.80 10.17 1.19
C SER A 224 -14.78 10.81 2.11
N LEU A 225 -14.11 11.86 1.64
CA LEU A 225 -13.23 12.67 2.48
C LEU A 225 -14.04 13.65 3.34
N LYS A 226 -13.59 13.88 4.56
CA LYS A 226 -14.06 15.01 5.40
C LYS A 226 -13.69 16.34 4.72
N PRO A 227 -14.51 17.39 4.87
CA PRO A 227 -14.21 18.70 4.27
C PRO A 227 -12.89 19.32 4.75
N ILE A 228 -12.54 19.10 6.03
CA ILE A 228 -11.32 19.61 6.66
C ILE A 228 -10.63 18.44 7.35
N CYS A 229 -9.53 17.95 6.78
CA CYS A 229 -8.72 16.85 7.32
C CYS A 229 -7.33 16.79 6.67
N LEU A 230 -6.46 15.93 7.21
CA LEU A 230 -5.08 15.75 6.72
C LEU A 230 -5.06 15.20 5.29
N LEU A 231 -5.96 14.27 4.97
CA LEU A 231 -6.06 13.70 3.62
C LEU A 231 -6.45 14.73 2.55
N GLN A 232 -7.09 15.86 2.88
CA GLN A 232 -7.33 16.93 1.90
C GLN A 232 -6.01 17.53 1.39
N ILE A 233 -5.00 17.65 2.26
CA ILE A 233 -3.68 18.16 1.86
C ILE A 233 -2.96 17.15 0.98
N CYS A 234 -3.03 15.87 1.33
CA CYS A 234 -2.52 14.79 0.48
C CYS A 234 -3.20 14.83 -0.90
N ARG A 235 -4.54 14.91 -0.93
CA ARG A 235 -5.33 15.03 -2.17
C ARG A 235 -4.87 16.21 -3.03
N LEU A 236 -4.77 17.40 -2.45
CA LEU A 236 -4.33 18.60 -3.18
C LEU A 236 -2.91 18.42 -3.75
N GLY A 237 -1.99 17.90 -2.93
CA GLY A 237 -0.62 17.60 -3.33
C GLY A 237 -0.56 16.61 -4.50
N SER A 238 -1.31 15.51 -4.42
CA SER A 238 -1.36 14.49 -5.47
C SER A 238 -1.98 15.02 -6.77
N ILE A 239 -3.08 15.78 -6.68
CA ILE A 239 -3.70 16.41 -7.87
C ILE A 239 -2.70 17.35 -8.56
N ILE A 240 -2.05 18.23 -7.80
CA ILE A 240 -1.07 19.18 -8.36
C ILE A 240 0.13 18.42 -8.95
N TYR A 241 0.64 17.42 -8.24
CA TYR A 241 1.75 16.59 -8.69
C TYR A 241 1.46 15.93 -10.05
N ASP A 242 0.31 15.25 -10.17
CA ASP A 242 -0.05 14.50 -11.38
C ASP A 242 -0.46 15.43 -12.52
N TRP A 243 -1.03 16.59 -12.21
CA TRP A 243 -1.33 17.62 -13.19
C TRP A 243 -0.06 18.25 -13.77
N LEU A 244 0.95 18.55 -12.94
CA LEU A 244 2.23 19.10 -13.41
C LEU A 244 2.97 18.12 -14.34
N ASP A 245 2.80 16.81 -14.12
CA ASP A 245 3.28 15.73 -15.00
C ASP A 245 4.78 15.81 -15.33
N ILE A 246 5.60 16.12 -14.33
CA ILE A 246 7.05 16.29 -14.48
C ILE A 246 7.69 14.91 -14.63
N SER A 247 8.19 14.59 -15.83
CA SER A 247 8.62 13.23 -16.18
C SER A 247 9.74 12.68 -15.29
N TRP A 248 10.77 13.46 -14.96
CA TRP A 248 11.85 12.98 -14.09
C TRP A 248 11.35 12.67 -12.68
N LEU A 249 10.40 13.47 -12.19
CA LEU A 249 9.83 13.33 -10.86
C LEU A 249 8.95 12.06 -10.78
N LYS A 250 8.13 11.82 -11.81
CA LYS A 250 7.35 10.56 -11.95
C LYS A 250 8.22 9.33 -12.12
N SER A 251 9.33 9.44 -12.84
CA SER A 251 10.33 8.37 -12.92
C SER A 251 11.04 8.13 -11.59
N TYR A 252 11.15 9.14 -10.72
CA TYR A 252 11.80 9.00 -9.44
C TYR A 252 10.87 8.40 -8.36
N TYR A 253 9.61 8.86 -8.31
CA TYR A 253 8.56 8.32 -7.42
C TYR A 253 7.19 8.69 -7.96
N ASN A 254 6.27 7.73 -8.14
CA ASN A 254 4.95 7.94 -8.76
C ASN A 254 3.79 7.65 -7.78
N PHE A 255 2.76 8.51 -7.76
CA PHE A 255 1.53 8.25 -7.01
C PHE A 255 0.61 7.21 -7.70
N GLY A 256 0.72 7.05 -9.02
CA GLY A 256 0.08 5.99 -9.79
C GLY A 256 -1.24 6.38 -10.46
N PHE A 257 -1.55 7.66 -10.60
CA PHE A 257 -2.80 8.13 -11.20
C PHE A 257 -2.74 8.39 -12.71
N ASP A 258 -1.76 7.82 -13.41
CA ASP A 258 -1.54 8.07 -14.84
C ASP A 258 -2.78 7.72 -15.70
N HIS A 259 -3.53 6.69 -15.31
CA HIS A 259 -4.75 6.24 -16.01
C HIS A 259 -5.95 7.20 -15.86
N PHE A 260 -5.92 8.12 -14.88
CA PHE A 260 -6.89 9.22 -14.77
C PHE A 260 -6.61 10.36 -15.75
N ASN A 261 -5.47 10.35 -16.46
CA ASN A 261 -5.14 11.31 -17.50
C ASN A 261 -5.13 12.79 -17.05
N MET A 262 -4.80 13.07 -15.78
CA MET A 262 -4.90 14.42 -15.19
C MET A 262 -3.82 15.42 -15.63
N SER A 263 -2.87 15.02 -16.48
CA SER A 263 -1.76 15.86 -16.95
C SER A 263 -2.24 17.18 -17.55
N TRP A 264 -1.53 18.28 -17.28
CA TRP A 264 -1.87 19.61 -17.81
C TRP A 264 -1.91 19.64 -19.34
N GLN A 265 -1.10 18.80 -20.00
CA GLN A 265 -1.08 18.67 -21.46
C GLN A 265 -2.39 18.10 -22.00
N LYS A 266 -3.09 17.27 -21.21
CA LYS A 266 -4.33 16.61 -21.59
C LYS A 266 -5.56 17.41 -21.17
N THR A 267 -5.58 17.94 -19.95
CA THR A 267 -6.81 18.53 -19.38
C THR A 267 -6.73 20.04 -19.15
N GLY A 268 -5.55 20.65 -19.25
CA GLY A 268 -5.33 22.07 -19.00
C GLY A 268 -5.75 22.54 -17.59
N LEU A 269 -5.91 23.84 -17.42
CA LEU A 269 -6.34 24.44 -16.14
C LEU A 269 -7.79 24.10 -15.77
N ARG A 270 -8.66 23.90 -16.76
CA ARG A 270 -10.05 23.51 -16.51
C ARG A 270 -10.15 22.16 -15.82
N GLY A 271 -9.43 21.15 -16.32
CA GLY A 271 -9.39 19.84 -15.68
C GLY A 271 -8.80 19.86 -14.28
N LEU A 272 -7.82 20.73 -14.02
CA LEU A 272 -7.31 20.95 -12.66
C LEU A 272 -8.43 21.46 -11.73
N VAL A 273 -9.19 22.47 -12.17
CA VAL A 273 -10.35 22.98 -11.40
C VAL A 273 -11.38 21.88 -11.18
N ASP A 274 -11.71 21.09 -12.20
CA ASP A 274 -12.65 19.97 -12.08
C ASP A 274 -12.18 18.91 -11.07
N CYS A 275 -10.89 18.56 -11.06
CA CYS A 275 -10.30 17.66 -10.07
C CYS A 275 -10.33 18.27 -8.65
N LEU A 276 -10.02 19.56 -8.52
CA LEU A 276 -10.02 20.28 -7.24
C LEU A 276 -11.42 20.46 -6.65
N LEU A 277 -12.45 20.58 -7.51
CA LEU A 277 -13.86 20.59 -7.10
C LEU A 277 -14.42 19.19 -6.81
N GLY A 278 -13.68 18.13 -7.15
CA GLY A 278 -14.11 16.75 -6.94
C GLY A 278 -15.08 16.22 -8.00
N ASN A 279 -15.14 16.88 -9.17
CA ASN A 279 -15.96 16.46 -10.30
C ASN A 279 -15.28 15.36 -11.14
N ALA A 280 -13.95 15.22 -11.03
CA ALA A 280 -13.15 14.26 -11.78
C ALA A 280 -11.94 13.77 -10.97
N GLY A 281 -11.29 12.70 -11.45
CA GLY A 281 -10.09 12.14 -10.85
C GLY A 281 -10.37 11.13 -9.72
N PRO A 282 -9.30 10.56 -9.13
CA PRO A 282 -9.39 9.44 -8.17
C PRO A 282 -10.15 9.80 -6.89
N PHE A 283 -10.12 11.08 -6.52
CA PHE A 283 -10.72 11.58 -5.28
C PHE A 283 -12.18 12.01 -5.42
N ALA A 284 -12.75 11.98 -6.63
CA ALA A 284 -14.16 12.32 -6.85
C ALA A 284 -15.05 11.32 -6.08
N SER A 285 -16.10 11.76 -5.39
CA SER A 285 -16.93 10.86 -4.58
C SER A 285 -17.63 9.77 -5.40
N SER A 286 -17.92 10.05 -6.68
CA SER A 286 -18.45 9.07 -7.64
C SER A 286 -17.46 7.93 -7.91
N SER A 287 -16.18 8.28 -8.11
CA SER A 287 -15.08 7.34 -8.31
C SER A 287 -14.65 6.72 -6.99
N GLY A 288 -14.02 7.51 -6.12
CA GLY A 288 -13.35 7.11 -4.88
C GLY A 288 -12.38 5.95 -5.08
N ASP A 289 -11.78 5.87 -6.26
CA ASP A 289 -10.93 4.79 -6.72
C ASP A 289 -9.46 5.13 -6.43
N TRP A 290 -9.12 5.01 -5.16
CA TRP A 290 -7.77 5.20 -4.63
C TRP A 290 -7.64 4.42 -3.32
N ILE A 291 -6.42 4.28 -2.82
CA ILE A 291 -6.12 3.26 -1.80
C ILE A 291 -6.79 3.49 -0.43
N LEU A 292 -7.11 4.73 -0.04
CA LEU A 292 -7.59 5.01 1.33
C LEU A 292 -9.00 4.47 1.60
N PRO A 293 -10.01 4.69 0.72
CA PRO A 293 -11.31 4.04 0.83
C PRO A 293 -11.21 2.53 1.01
N ASP A 294 -10.39 1.85 0.21
CA ASP A 294 -10.20 0.38 0.28
C ASP A 294 -9.69 -0.11 1.63
N LEU A 295 -9.01 0.77 2.37
CA LEU A 295 -8.48 0.51 3.72
C LEU A 295 -9.47 0.89 4.83
N SER A 296 -10.66 1.41 4.52
CA SER A 296 -11.73 1.56 5.50
C SER A 296 -12.30 0.19 5.88
N ILE A 297 -12.87 0.09 7.09
CA ILE A 297 -13.49 -1.17 7.55
C ILE A 297 -14.64 -1.58 6.62
N GLN A 298 -15.44 -0.61 6.15
CA GLN A 298 -16.60 -0.86 5.30
C GLN A 298 -16.19 -1.39 3.93
N GLU A 299 -15.26 -0.74 3.23
CA GLU A 299 -14.86 -1.19 1.89
C GLU A 299 -14.01 -2.45 1.97
N THR A 300 -13.14 -2.61 2.97
CA THR A 300 -12.43 -3.89 3.16
C THR A 300 -13.41 -5.04 3.44
N MET A 301 -14.50 -4.80 4.17
CA MET A 301 -15.54 -5.80 4.37
C MET A 301 -16.25 -6.17 3.05
N LYS A 302 -16.61 -5.19 2.22
CA LYS A 302 -17.18 -5.45 0.88
C LYS A 302 -16.20 -6.23 0.00
N LEU A 303 -14.91 -5.90 0.08
CA LEU A 303 -13.86 -6.63 -0.63
C LEU A 303 -13.81 -8.08 -0.14
N ASN A 304 -13.66 -8.30 1.16
CA ASN A 304 -13.58 -9.63 1.77
C ASN A 304 -14.81 -10.50 1.48
N ALA A 305 -16.01 -9.92 1.33
CA ALA A 305 -17.21 -10.67 0.98
C ALA A 305 -17.10 -11.41 -0.37
N ASN A 306 -16.26 -10.91 -1.27
CA ASN A 306 -16.04 -11.48 -2.60
C ASN A 306 -14.72 -12.27 -2.70
N LEU A 307 -13.88 -12.25 -1.67
CA LEU A 307 -12.59 -12.95 -1.67
C LEU A 307 -12.70 -14.31 -1.01
N LYS A 308 -12.15 -15.34 -1.66
CA LYS A 308 -12.06 -16.70 -1.11
C LYS A 308 -10.65 -17.01 -0.60
N THR A 309 -10.56 -18.02 0.26
CA THR A 309 -9.30 -18.71 0.56
C THR A 309 -9.27 -19.97 -0.29
N PHE A 310 -8.25 -20.11 -1.13
CA PHE A 310 -8.11 -21.23 -2.05
C PHE A 310 -7.39 -22.41 -1.37
N PRO A 311 -7.83 -23.66 -1.60
CA PRO A 311 -7.32 -24.82 -0.88
C PRO A 311 -5.86 -25.19 -1.20
N ASN A 312 -5.38 -24.83 -2.39
CA ASN A 312 -4.03 -25.16 -2.86
C ASN A 312 -3.01 -24.03 -2.61
N THR A 313 -3.42 -22.94 -1.97
CA THR A 313 -2.55 -21.79 -1.67
C THR A 313 -2.26 -21.74 -0.17
N PHE A 314 -0.99 -21.53 0.20
CA PHE A 314 -0.62 -21.33 1.60
C PHE A 314 -0.81 -19.87 2.02
N TYR A 315 -1.36 -19.63 3.19
CA TYR A 315 -1.61 -18.27 3.72
C TYR A 315 -0.87 -18.07 5.04
N PHE A 316 -0.08 -17.01 5.12
CA PHE A 316 0.64 -16.61 6.33
C PHE A 316 0.32 -15.15 6.67
N SER A 317 0.27 -14.84 7.95
CA SER A 317 0.06 -13.47 8.43
C SER A 317 0.95 -13.19 9.64
N TYR A 318 1.62 -12.05 9.58
CA TYR A 318 2.47 -11.53 10.64
C TYR A 318 1.88 -10.22 11.12
N ALA A 319 1.20 -10.29 12.25
CA ALA A 319 0.62 -9.13 12.91
C ALA A 319 1.68 -8.40 13.75
N THR A 320 1.66 -7.08 13.68
CA THR A 320 2.52 -6.19 14.45
C THR A 320 1.70 -5.44 15.50
N LYS A 321 2.33 -5.21 16.65
CA LYS A 321 1.74 -4.50 17.78
C LYS A 321 2.80 -3.63 18.45
N ARG A 322 2.49 -2.35 18.61
CA ARG A 322 3.33 -1.38 19.34
C ARG A 322 2.59 -0.72 20.51
N THR A 323 1.31 -1.01 20.71
CA THR A 323 0.60 -0.62 21.93
C THR A 323 1.18 -1.28 23.18
N ARG A 324 1.33 -0.50 24.26
CA ARG A 324 1.81 -0.98 25.57
C ARG A 324 0.78 -0.68 26.65
N LYS A 325 0.67 -1.57 27.64
CA LYS A 325 -0.09 -1.34 28.87
C LYS A 325 0.89 -1.26 30.05
N PRO A 326 0.96 -0.15 30.81
CA PRO A 326 0.22 1.11 30.64
C PRO A 326 0.75 1.94 29.45
N PRO A 327 -0.08 2.80 28.82
CA PRO A 327 0.23 3.53 27.59
C PRO A 327 1.37 4.56 27.71
N LEU A 328 1.80 4.90 28.93
CA LEU A 328 2.92 5.82 29.20
C LEU A 328 4.30 5.14 29.20
N GLY A 329 4.35 3.81 29.17
CA GLY A 329 5.57 3.03 29.42
C GLY A 329 6.47 2.82 28.19
N GLY A 330 7.17 3.87 27.76
CA GLY A 330 8.39 3.74 26.95
C GLY A 330 8.26 4.18 25.50
N VAL A 331 8.47 5.48 25.28
CA VAL A 331 8.62 6.13 23.96
C VAL A 331 10.05 5.96 23.39
N MET A 332 10.89 5.13 24.00
CA MET A 332 12.24 4.83 23.51
C MET A 332 12.16 3.85 22.33
N GLY A 333 12.52 4.32 21.13
CA GLY A 333 12.75 3.47 19.94
C GLY A 333 11.64 3.44 18.88
N ILE A 334 10.60 4.27 18.98
CA ILE A 334 9.55 4.41 17.93
C ILE A 334 9.56 5.85 17.42
N HIS A 335 9.50 6.03 16.10
CA HIS A 335 9.45 7.36 15.49
C HIS A 335 8.29 8.17 16.09
N PRO A 336 8.49 9.43 16.52
CA PRO A 336 7.46 10.21 17.24
C PRO A 336 6.11 10.27 16.54
N LEU A 337 6.08 10.37 15.20
CA LEU A 337 4.85 10.32 14.41
C LEU A 337 4.06 9.02 14.60
N LEU A 338 4.74 7.88 14.62
CA LEU A 338 4.11 6.58 14.83
C LEU A 338 3.62 6.46 16.27
N SER A 339 4.38 6.95 17.25
CA SER A 339 3.97 6.96 18.66
C SER A 339 2.67 7.74 18.90
N ILE A 340 2.52 8.92 18.28
CA ILE A 340 1.28 9.72 18.36
C ILE A 340 0.12 8.97 17.71
N ARG A 341 0.32 8.39 16.52
CA ARG A 341 -0.71 7.62 15.83
C ARG A 341 -1.12 6.37 16.60
N VAL A 342 -0.18 5.70 17.26
CA VAL A 342 -0.48 4.57 18.16
C VAL A 342 -1.48 4.96 19.24
N LEU A 343 -1.24 6.11 19.89
CA LEU A 343 -2.12 6.63 20.94
C LEU A 343 -3.50 7.03 20.40
N GLN A 344 -3.55 7.75 19.27
CA GLN A 344 -4.81 8.18 18.65
C GLN A 344 -5.67 6.98 18.24
N MET A 345 -5.07 5.96 17.62
CA MET A 345 -5.78 4.74 17.24
C MET A 345 -6.27 3.96 18.47
N SER A 346 -5.47 3.89 19.54
CA SER A 346 -5.86 3.22 20.80
C SER A 346 -7.06 3.88 21.49
N GLN A 347 -7.25 5.17 21.26
CA GLN A 347 -8.32 5.97 21.85
C GLN A 347 -9.49 6.22 20.88
N TRP A 348 -9.42 5.69 19.65
CA TRP A 348 -10.47 5.85 18.66
C TRP A 348 -11.80 5.36 19.20
N ARG A 349 -12.84 6.14 18.93
CA ARG A 349 -14.23 5.83 19.23
C ARG A 349 -15.04 6.04 17.98
N TYR A 350 -15.73 4.99 17.54
CA TYR A 350 -16.62 5.12 16.41
C TYR A 350 -17.79 6.06 16.77
N PRO A 351 -18.17 7.00 15.90
CA PRO A 351 -19.25 7.95 16.21
C PRO A 351 -20.58 7.23 16.50
N ARG A 352 -21.32 7.72 17.50
CA ARG A 352 -22.55 7.06 18.00
C ARG A 352 -23.80 7.40 17.21
N ASP A 353 -23.74 8.47 16.43
CA ASP A 353 -24.82 9.07 15.64
C ASP A 353 -24.97 8.46 14.24
N ILE A 354 -24.09 7.53 13.88
CA ILE A 354 -24.11 6.82 12.59
C ILE A 354 -24.17 5.30 12.80
N PRO A 355 -24.62 4.54 11.80
CA PRO A 355 -24.57 3.08 11.86
C PRO A 355 -23.14 2.56 12.06
N LEU A 356 -23.02 1.53 12.90
CA LEU A 356 -21.78 0.79 13.08
C LEU A 356 -21.27 0.24 11.75
N PRO A 357 -19.94 0.10 11.57
CA PRO A 357 -19.38 -0.34 10.29
C PRO A 357 -19.77 -1.79 9.97
N TYR A 358 -20.01 -2.61 11.00
CA TYR A 358 -20.57 -3.94 10.90
C TYR A 358 -21.26 -4.35 12.21
N LYS A 359 -22.13 -5.36 12.14
CA LYS A 359 -22.86 -5.88 13.30
C LYS A 359 -21.88 -6.47 14.33
N GLY A 360 -21.94 -5.97 15.57
CA GLY A 360 -21.08 -6.44 16.66
C GLY A 360 -19.73 -5.74 16.75
N TYR A 361 -19.50 -4.65 16.00
CA TYR A 361 -18.32 -3.81 16.18
C TYR A 361 -18.19 -3.29 17.62
N ARG A 362 -16.97 -3.39 18.18
CA ARG A 362 -16.61 -2.84 19.48
C ARG A 362 -15.29 -2.11 19.36
N ASP A 363 -15.22 -0.85 19.81
CA ASP A 363 -13.98 -0.06 19.79
C ASP A 363 -12.81 -0.78 20.48
N GLY A 364 -13.10 -1.53 21.55
CA GLY A 364 -12.11 -2.27 22.34
C GLY A 364 -11.30 -3.26 21.53
N ASP A 365 -11.90 -3.88 20.51
CA ASP A 365 -11.23 -4.85 19.64
C ASP A 365 -10.21 -4.20 18.71
N TRP A 366 -10.35 -2.89 18.46
CA TRP A 366 -9.54 -2.11 17.52
C TRP A 366 -8.49 -1.25 18.21
N GLN A 367 -8.27 -1.38 19.53
CA GLN A 367 -7.33 -0.53 20.25
C GLN A 367 -5.87 -0.89 19.99
N ASP A 368 -5.54 -2.19 19.98
CA ASP A 368 -4.18 -2.64 19.73
C ASP A 368 -3.79 -2.38 18.28
N ASN A 369 -2.61 -1.81 18.07
CA ASN A 369 -2.14 -1.33 16.77
C ASN A 369 -0.62 -1.13 16.74
N ASP A 370 -0.08 -0.88 15.55
CA ASP A 370 1.34 -0.57 15.32
C ASP A 370 1.61 0.90 14.91
N GLY A 371 0.59 1.75 14.91
CA GLY A 371 0.64 3.15 14.47
C GLY A 371 0.16 3.36 13.03
N ALA A 372 -0.04 2.30 12.26
CA ALA A 372 -0.66 2.35 10.94
C ALA A 372 -1.94 1.53 10.87
N LEU A 373 -1.92 0.33 11.45
CA LEU A 373 -2.97 -0.65 11.35
C LEU A 373 -3.30 -1.24 12.71
N ASN A 374 -4.58 -1.57 12.90
CA ASN A 374 -5.04 -2.23 14.11
C ASN A 374 -4.61 -3.70 14.06
N THR A 375 -4.07 -4.23 15.16
CA THR A 375 -3.54 -5.60 15.24
C THR A 375 -4.60 -6.65 14.91
N VAL A 376 -5.85 -6.43 15.33
CA VAL A 376 -6.99 -7.31 14.97
C VAL A 376 -7.17 -7.44 13.45
N SER A 377 -6.85 -6.37 12.70
CA SER A 377 -6.99 -6.34 11.25
C SER A 377 -5.92 -7.14 10.52
N MET A 378 -4.76 -7.38 11.15
CA MET A 378 -3.61 -8.03 10.51
C MET A 378 -3.59 -9.54 10.62
N THR A 379 -4.39 -10.11 11.54
CA THR A 379 -4.34 -11.54 11.87
C THR A 379 -4.84 -12.43 10.74
N HIS A 380 -6.04 -12.17 10.25
CA HIS A 380 -6.66 -12.88 9.12
C HIS A 380 -7.91 -12.11 8.69
N PRO A 381 -8.51 -12.41 7.53
CA PRO A 381 -9.82 -11.83 7.17
C PRO A 381 -10.90 -12.33 8.14
N ARG A 382 -11.46 -11.42 8.94
CA ARG A 382 -12.44 -11.68 10.01
C ARG A 382 -13.85 -11.21 9.64
N ILE A 383 -13.95 -10.15 8.84
CA ILE A 383 -15.20 -9.52 8.45
C ILE A 383 -15.37 -9.54 6.93
N PRO A 384 -16.58 -9.77 6.40
CA PRO A 384 -17.83 -9.98 7.13
C PRO A 384 -17.99 -11.41 7.67
N VAL A 385 -17.28 -12.37 7.07
CA VAL A 385 -17.23 -13.77 7.50
C VAL A 385 -15.78 -14.09 7.83
N GLU A 386 -15.56 -14.75 8.95
CA GLU A 386 -14.21 -15.10 9.40
C GLU A 386 -13.68 -16.26 8.57
N HIS A 387 -12.52 -16.07 7.96
CA HIS A 387 -11.83 -17.12 7.21
C HIS A 387 -11.15 -18.09 8.19
N SER A 388 -11.08 -19.37 7.81
CA SER A 388 -10.37 -20.41 8.54
C SER A 388 -8.93 -19.99 8.83
N ASN A 389 -8.51 -20.11 10.08
CA ASN A 389 -7.20 -19.66 10.55
C ASN A 389 -6.68 -20.57 11.66
N LEU A 390 -5.36 -20.57 11.83
CA LEU A 390 -4.66 -21.27 12.90
C LEU A 390 -3.56 -20.36 13.46
N VAL A 391 -3.59 -20.11 14.77
CA VAL A 391 -2.54 -19.34 15.44
C VAL A 391 -1.33 -20.22 15.68
N VAL A 392 -0.22 -19.93 14.98
CA VAL A 392 1.01 -20.76 15.01
C VAL A 392 1.95 -20.38 16.16
N ARG A 393 1.98 -19.09 16.56
CA ARG A 393 2.75 -18.61 17.71
C ARG A 393 1.89 -17.68 18.56
N SER A 394 1.95 -17.86 19.88
CA SER A 394 1.17 -17.06 20.81
C SER A 394 1.82 -15.70 21.07
N ASP A 395 1.03 -14.70 21.46
CA ASP A 395 1.53 -13.36 21.85
C ASP A 395 2.59 -13.42 22.97
N SER A 396 2.53 -14.44 23.84
CA SER A 396 3.53 -14.65 24.90
C SER A 396 4.90 -15.04 24.38
N ASP A 397 4.99 -15.61 23.18
CA ASP A 397 6.23 -16.10 22.56
C ASP A 397 6.87 -15.07 21.63
N CYS A 398 6.21 -13.92 21.40
CA CYS A 398 6.71 -12.86 20.53
C CYS A 398 7.93 -12.16 21.15
N LEU A 399 9.07 -12.23 20.45
CA LEU A 399 10.33 -11.59 20.85
C LEU A 399 10.12 -10.08 21.07
N ARG A 400 10.49 -9.60 22.26
CA ARG A 400 10.58 -8.15 22.51
C ARG A 400 11.73 -7.61 21.64
N TYR A 401 11.42 -6.61 20.81
CA TYR A 401 12.35 -5.99 19.84
C TYR A 401 13.72 -5.58 20.40
N ASN A 402 13.86 -5.45 21.74
CA ASN A 402 15.12 -5.13 22.41
C ASN A 402 16.09 -6.32 22.59
N GLN A 403 15.78 -7.52 22.10
CA GLN A 403 16.66 -8.70 22.25
C GLN A 403 17.22 -9.25 20.92
N ALA A 404 16.83 -8.70 19.77
CA ALA A 404 17.17 -9.27 18.46
C ALA A 404 18.40 -8.61 17.76
N PHE A 405 18.89 -7.49 18.27
CA PHE A 405 20.10 -6.81 17.78
C PHE A 405 20.93 -6.34 18.97
N GLY A 406 21.73 -7.27 19.51
CA GLY A 406 22.86 -6.99 20.39
C GLY A 406 24.15 -6.92 19.58
#